data_AF-A0A9D5FL88-F1
#
_entry.id   AF-A0A9D5FL88-F1
#
_cell.length_a   1.000
_cell.length_b   1.000
_cell.length_c   1.000
_cell.angle_alpha   90.00
_cell.angle_beta   90.00
_cell.angle_gamma   90.00
#
_symmetry.space_group_name_H-M   'P 1'
#
loop_
_entity.id
_entity.type
_entity.pdbx_description
1 polymer ?
#
loop_
_entity_poly.entity_id
_entity_poly.type
_entity_poly.pdbx_seq_one_letter_code
_entity_poly.pdbx_strand_id
1 'polypeptide(L)'
;MKTLLKLLVPLRMLIVVVVLFIAWQTWVYLKPRPREFSVGEIRAINNACAKIADACSEKIKKPARLGVASFADDSRDIVTFDLRAELAKRKDITVVQGSPVQKFLGDVAKAVVNASSIEDVMTAAKKVEMDVIVAGKVLKVESSNDLHQAALQVYAYDVRSAGFILKETYTGVWSPGMLEKVSNRIHKLSPAWRITLWGLVVLLLPWLTSFGTRAALEKKSNLASFLLVSTYTVITMALAVTLVGFTISGGGQWLLFLLAFVVSAGYNFWACETIAGRERM
;
A
#
# COMPACT_ATOMS: atom_id res chain seq x y z
N MET A 1 -48.72 34.64 -34.25
CA MET A 1 -47.65 33.86 -34.92
C MET A 1 -46.23 34.32 -34.56
N LYS A 2 -45.89 35.62 -34.62
CA LYS A 2 -44.53 36.13 -34.27
C LYS A 2 -44.09 35.88 -32.81
N THR A 3 -45.02 35.82 -31.87
CA THR A 3 -44.76 35.52 -30.44
C THR A 3 -44.38 34.06 -30.19
N LEU A 4 -44.97 33.13 -30.95
CA LEU A 4 -44.67 31.68 -30.86
C LEU A 4 -43.24 31.37 -31.37
N LEU A 5 -42.81 32.09 -32.41
CA LEU A 5 -41.44 31.95 -32.95
C LEU A 5 -40.37 32.44 -31.95
N LYS A 6 -40.67 33.50 -31.17
CA LYS A 6 -39.75 34.03 -30.13
C LYS A 6 -39.57 33.07 -28.95
N LEU A 7 -40.56 32.22 -28.65
CA LEU A 7 -40.48 31.18 -27.62
C LEU A 7 -39.70 29.94 -28.06
N LEU A 8 -39.63 29.66 -29.37
CA LEU A 8 -38.91 28.49 -29.91
C LEU A 8 -37.38 28.65 -29.88
N VAL A 9 -36.86 29.87 -30.02
CA VAL A 9 -35.41 30.15 -29.98
C VAL A 9 -34.76 29.79 -28.63
N PRO A 10 -35.27 30.24 -27.46
CA PRO A 10 -34.67 29.87 -26.18
C PRO A 10 -34.79 28.37 -25.89
N LEU A 11 -35.86 27.72 -26.35
CA LEU A 11 -36.01 26.26 -26.21
C LEU A 11 -34.95 25.49 -27.01
N ARG A 12 -34.64 25.92 -28.24
CA ARG A 12 -33.56 25.31 -29.04
C ARG A 12 -32.18 25.49 -28.39
N MET A 13 -31.90 26.68 -27.86
CA MET A 13 -30.65 26.94 -27.14
C MET A 13 -30.52 26.07 -25.88
N LEU A 14 -31.61 25.92 -25.12
CA LEU A 14 -31.64 25.04 -23.94
C LEU A 14 -31.35 23.59 -24.33
N ILE A 15 -31.96 23.07 -25.40
CA ILE A 15 -31.71 21.71 -25.90
C ILE A 15 -30.24 21.53 -26.28
N VAL A 16 -29.63 22.49 -26.98
CA VAL A 16 -28.21 22.42 -27.35
C VAL A 16 -27.30 22.38 -26.12
N VAL A 17 -27.57 23.22 -25.11
CA VAL A 17 -26.80 23.22 -23.85
C VAL A 17 -26.94 21.89 -23.11
N VAL A 18 -28.16 21.33 -23.05
CA VAL A 18 -28.41 20.03 -22.42
C VAL A 18 -27.68 18.91 -23.17
N VAL A 19 -27.71 18.90 -24.51
CA VAL A 19 -26.99 17.90 -25.32
C VAL A 19 -25.48 18.03 -25.14
N LEU A 20 -24.92 19.25 -25.14
CA LEU A 20 -23.50 19.48 -24.89
C LEU A 20 -23.09 19.05 -23.47
N PHE A 21 -23.93 19.30 -22.48
CA PHE A 21 -23.69 18.85 -21.11
C PHE A 21 -23.71 17.32 -21.00
N ILE A 22 -24.69 16.65 -21.62
CA ILE A 22 -24.76 15.17 -21.66
C ILE A 22 -23.54 14.59 -22.39
N ALA A 23 -23.15 15.17 -23.53
CA ALA A 23 -21.97 14.75 -24.27
C ALA A 23 -20.69 14.92 -23.44
N TRP A 24 -20.55 16.05 -22.73
CA TRP A 24 -19.43 16.30 -21.82
C TRP A 24 -19.41 15.30 -20.64
N GLN A 25 -20.54 15.06 -19.98
CA GLN A 25 -20.65 14.07 -18.92
C GLN A 25 -20.30 12.66 -19.43
N THR A 26 -20.83 12.27 -20.58
CA THR A 26 -20.54 10.99 -21.22
C THR A 26 -19.04 10.86 -21.51
N TRP A 27 -18.41 11.91 -22.03
CA TRP A 27 -16.97 11.94 -22.25
C TRP A 27 -16.16 11.82 -20.95
N VAL A 28 -16.57 12.51 -19.87
CA VAL A 28 -15.94 12.40 -18.55
C VAL A 28 -16.07 10.99 -17.97
N TYR A 29 -17.24 10.35 -18.11
CA TYR A 29 -17.49 8.99 -17.62
C TYR A 29 -16.79 7.91 -18.45
N LEU A 30 -16.68 8.11 -19.77
CA LEU A 30 -15.97 7.20 -20.67
C LEU A 30 -14.44 7.38 -20.62
N LYS A 31 -13.95 8.45 -20.00
CA LYS A 31 -12.50 8.64 -19.82
C LYS A 31 -11.94 7.44 -19.05
N PRO A 32 -10.90 6.77 -19.55
CA PRO A 32 -10.28 5.65 -18.86
C PRO A 32 -9.95 6.08 -17.43
N ARG A 33 -10.50 5.36 -16.45
CA ARG A 33 -10.15 5.63 -15.05
C ARG A 33 -8.65 5.40 -14.89
N PRO A 34 -7.94 6.26 -14.14
CA PRO A 34 -6.56 5.99 -13.79
C PRO A 34 -6.49 4.59 -13.16
N ARG A 35 -5.56 3.77 -13.64
CA ARG A 35 -5.34 2.43 -13.10
C ARG A 35 -5.08 2.54 -11.59
N GLU A 36 -5.75 1.71 -10.81
CA GLU A 36 -5.44 1.59 -9.39
C GLU A 36 -4.31 0.58 -9.22
N PHE A 37 -3.25 0.99 -8.54
CA PHE A 37 -2.14 0.10 -8.24
C PHE A 37 -2.50 -0.82 -7.07
N SER A 38 -2.16 -2.09 -7.20
CA SER A 38 -2.20 -3.06 -6.11
C SER A 38 -1.16 -2.72 -5.03
N VAL A 39 -1.39 -3.22 -3.81
CA VAL A 39 -0.45 -3.02 -2.69
C VAL A 39 0.96 -3.48 -3.04
N GLY A 40 1.11 -4.58 -3.78
CA GLY A 40 2.40 -5.08 -4.20
C GLY A 40 3.11 -4.19 -5.22
N GLU A 41 2.35 -3.57 -6.14
CA GLU A 41 2.89 -2.59 -7.08
C GLU A 41 3.35 -1.31 -6.37
N ILE A 42 2.57 -0.82 -5.39
CA ILE A 42 2.96 0.32 -4.56
C ILE A 42 4.27 0.01 -3.80
N ARG A 43 4.41 -1.20 -3.24
CA ARG A 43 5.68 -1.60 -2.60
C ARG A 43 6.84 -1.69 -3.58
N ALA A 44 6.61 -2.17 -4.80
CA ALA A 44 7.63 -2.16 -5.84
C ALA A 44 8.04 -0.73 -6.23
N ILE A 45 7.07 0.19 -6.34
CA ILE A 45 7.32 1.62 -6.54
C ILE A 45 8.17 2.18 -5.40
N ASN A 46 7.80 1.94 -4.14
CA ASN A 46 8.55 2.40 -2.97
C ASN A 46 9.99 1.89 -2.98
N ASN A 47 10.20 0.62 -3.36
CA ASN A 47 11.55 0.05 -3.50
C ASN A 47 12.36 0.74 -4.62
N ALA A 48 11.71 1.13 -5.73
CA ALA A 48 12.37 1.91 -6.78
C ALA A 48 12.71 3.33 -6.29
N CYS A 49 11.75 4.00 -5.65
CA CYS A 49 11.90 5.34 -5.09
C CYS A 49 13.00 5.41 -4.02
N ALA A 50 13.13 4.40 -3.16
CA ALA A 50 14.21 4.30 -2.19
C ALA A 50 15.59 4.25 -2.88
N LYS A 51 15.75 3.39 -3.89
CA LYS A 51 17.00 3.30 -4.67
C LYS A 51 17.34 4.61 -5.39
N ILE A 52 16.33 5.30 -5.93
CA ILE A 52 16.49 6.63 -6.54
C ILE A 52 16.95 7.64 -5.49
N ALA A 53 16.31 7.65 -4.33
CA ALA A 53 16.65 8.57 -3.25
C ALA A 53 18.09 8.35 -2.74
N ASP A 54 18.50 7.09 -2.62
CA ASP A 54 19.89 6.72 -2.27
C ASP A 54 20.87 7.24 -3.32
N ALA A 55 20.66 6.92 -4.59
CA ALA A 55 21.53 7.37 -5.68
C ALA A 55 21.57 8.90 -5.84
N CYS A 56 20.45 9.59 -5.61
CA CYS A 56 20.42 11.05 -5.56
C CYS A 56 21.26 11.57 -4.39
N SER A 57 21.10 11.00 -3.19
CA SER A 57 21.83 11.44 -2.00
C SER A 57 23.33 11.23 -2.10
N GLU A 58 23.79 10.13 -2.71
CA GLU A 58 25.22 9.86 -2.92
C GLU A 58 25.88 10.89 -3.85
N LYS A 59 25.14 11.35 -4.87
CA LYS A 59 25.67 12.31 -5.85
C LYS A 59 25.53 13.78 -5.40
N ILE A 60 24.62 14.08 -4.45
CA ILE A 60 24.44 15.43 -3.90
C ILE A 60 25.45 15.68 -2.77
N LYS A 61 26.55 16.38 -3.07
CA LYS A 61 27.67 16.60 -2.14
C LYS A 61 27.44 17.67 -1.07
N LYS A 62 26.40 18.50 -1.21
CA LYS A 62 26.11 19.65 -0.34
C LYS A 62 24.63 19.66 -0.01
N PRO A 63 24.24 20.22 1.15
CA PRO A 63 22.84 20.47 1.45
C PRO A 63 22.14 21.15 0.27
N ALA A 64 21.01 20.59 -0.16
CA ALA A 64 20.33 21.03 -1.37
C ALA A 64 18.83 21.15 -1.15
N ARG A 65 18.25 22.24 -1.67
CA ARG A 65 16.81 22.42 -1.82
C ARG A 65 16.36 21.70 -3.08
N LEU A 66 15.59 20.63 -2.91
CA LEU A 66 15.21 19.74 -3.98
C LEU A 66 13.72 19.89 -4.33
N GLY A 67 13.43 20.04 -5.62
CA GLY A 67 12.08 19.98 -6.17
C GLY A 67 11.82 18.65 -6.86
N VAL A 68 10.77 17.93 -6.44
CA VAL A 68 10.33 16.70 -7.13
C VAL A 68 9.11 17.03 -7.98
N ALA A 69 9.31 17.01 -9.29
CA ALA A 69 8.28 17.23 -10.30
C ALA A 69 7.42 15.98 -10.52
N SER A 70 6.18 16.19 -10.99
CA SER A 70 5.28 15.07 -11.31
C SER A 70 5.88 14.18 -12.38
N PHE A 71 5.92 12.88 -12.10
CA PHE A 71 6.40 11.91 -13.07
C PHE A 71 5.41 11.78 -14.23
N ALA A 72 5.93 11.72 -15.46
CA ALA A 72 5.11 11.41 -16.61
C ALA A 72 4.53 9.99 -16.45
N ASP A 73 3.26 9.81 -16.83
CA ASP A 73 2.50 8.55 -16.70
C ASP A 73 2.34 8.05 -15.24
N ASP A 74 2.53 8.91 -14.23
CA ASP A 74 2.26 8.61 -12.83
C ASP A 74 0.79 8.83 -12.48
N SER A 75 0.00 7.75 -12.50
CA SER A 75 -1.41 7.83 -12.14
C SER A 75 -1.58 8.19 -10.66
N ARG A 76 -2.22 9.35 -10.40
CA ARG A 76 -2.46 9.91 -9.06
C ARG A 76 -1.21 10.42 -8.32
N ASP A 77 -0.12 10.71 -9.03
CA ASP A 77 1.13 11.24 -8.45
C ASP A 77 1.72 10.35 -7.33
N ILE A 78 1.51 9.02 -7.39
CA ILE A 78 1.94 8.09 -6.33
C ILE A 78 3.47 8.02 -6.29
N VAL A 79 4.11 7.81 -7.44
CA VAL A 79 5.59 7.77 -7.53
C VAL A 79 6.19 9.09 -7.07
N THR A 80 5.58 10.19 -7.47
CA THR A 80 6.01 11.54 -7.11
C THR A 80 5.93 11.78 -5.60
N PHE A 81 4.83 11.35 -4.97
CA PHE A 81 4.63 11.47 -3.52
C PHE A 81 5.61 10.57 -2.74
N ASP A 82 5.74 9.31 -3.13
CA ASP A 82 6.59 8.35 -2.44
C ASP A 82 8.08 8.71 -2.58
N LEU A 83 8.52 9.15 -3.76
CA LEU A 83 9.89 9.64 -3.97
C LEU A 83 10.17 10.89 -3.12
N ARG A 84 9.20 11.81 -3.03
CA ARG A 84 9.31 13.00 -2.18
C ARG A 84 9.46 12.61 -0.71
N ALA A 85 8.67 11.64 -0.25
CA ALA A 85 8.74 11.13 1.12
C ALA A 85 10.09 10.45 1.40
N GLU A 86 10.62 9.65 0.47
CA GLU A 86 11.93 9.00 0.63
C GLU A 86 13.09 9.99 0.64
N LEU A 87 13.09 10.99 -0.25
CA LEU A 87 14.11 12.05 -0.29
C LEU A 87 14.10 12.90 0.99
N ALA A 88 12.92 13.19 1.54
CA ALA A 88 12.76 13.96 2.77
C ALA A 88 13.33 13.27 4.03
N LYS A 89 13.58 11.95 3.98
CA LYS A 89 14.23 11.21 5.08
C LYS A 89 15.75 11.46 5.15
N ARG A 90 16.36 12.08 4.13
CA ARG A 90 17.82 12.31 4.06
C ARG A 90 18.16 13.67 4.67
N LYS A 91 19.13 13.70 5.60
CA LYS A 91 19.44 14.90 6.41
C LYS A 91 19.91 16.10 5.58
N ASP A 92 20.59 15.86 4.47
CA ASP A 92 21.17 16.90 3.62
C ASP A 92 20.22 17.38 2.51
N ILE A 93 18.97 16.90 2.47
CA ILE A 93 18.02 17.25 1.42
C ILE A 93 16.80 17.91 2.04
N THR A 94 16.55 19.16 1.66
CA THR A 94 15.32 19.86 1.99
C THR A 94 14.38 19.80 0.80
N VAL A 95 13.33 18.98 0.90
CA VAL A 95 12.38 18.83 -0.20
C VAL A 95 11.32 19.92 -0.13
N VAL A 96 11.21 20.74 -1.18
CA VAL A 96 10.27 21.87 -1.22
C VAL A 96 8.85 21.36 -1.43
N GLN A 97 7.93 21.75 -0.54
CA GLN A 97 6.50 21.44 -0.62
C GLN A 97 5.69 22.74 -0.76
N GLY A 98 4.78 22.83 -1.74
CA GLY A 98 3.90 24.00 -1.87
C GLY A 98 3.07 24.01 -3.17
N SER A 99 1.83 24.48 -3.09
CA SER A 99 0.88 24.49 -4.23
C SER A 99 1.35 25.29 -5.46
N PRO A 100 1.95 26.49 -5.33
CA PRO A 100 2.49 27.22 -6.48
C PRO A 100 3.69 26.51 -7.11
N VAL A 101 4.57 25.96 -6.26
CA VAL A 101 5.75 25.19 -6.69
C VAL A 101 5.32 23.91 -7.40
N GLN A 102 4.24 23.27 -6.95
CA GLN A 102 3.74 22.04 -7.57
C GLN A 102 3.14 22.28 -8.95
N LYS A 103 2.38 23.37 -9.14
CA LYS A 103 1.93 23.79 -10.48
C LYS A 103 3.11 24.03 -11.41
N PHE A 104 4.10 24.78 -10.93
CA PHE A 104 5.33 25.06 -11.66
C PHE A 104 6.10 23.78 -12.05
N LEU A 105 6.30 22.89 -11.09
CA LEU A 105 6.98 21.62 -11.31
C LEU A 105 6.23 20.71 -12.30
N GLY A 106 4.89 20.79 -12.35
CA GLY A 106 4.09 20.08 -13.35
C GLY A 106 4.37 20.53 -14.78
N ASP A 107 4.57 21.83 -15.00
CA ASP A 107 4.95 22.37 -16.31
C ASP A 107 6.40 22.00 -16.67
N VAL A 108 7.31 22.07 -15.69
CA VAL A 108 8.71 21.65 -15.83
C VAL A 108 8.83 20.17 -16.18
N ALA A 109 8.06 19.28 -15.53
CA ALA A 109 8.10 17.86 -15.82
C ALA A 109 7.91 17.56 -17.31
N LYS A 110 6.92 18.23 -17.93
CA LYS A 110 6.65 18.08 -19.37
C LYS A 110 7.83 18.55 -20.21
N ALA A 111 8.48 19.66 -19.83
CA ALA A 111 9.63 20.19 -20.54
C ALA A 111 10.89 19.31 -20.37
N VAL A 112 11.15 18.80 -19.16
CA VAL A 112 12.31 17.91 -18.89
C VAL A 112 12.16 16.57 -19.59
N VAL A 113 10.96 15.99 -19.55
CA VAL A 113 10.70 14.68 -20.19
C VAL A 113 10.71 14.80 -21.72
N ASN A 114 10.21 15.91 -22.29
CA ASN A 114 10.10 16.09 -23.75
C ASN A 114 11.22 16.95 -24.37
N ALA A 115 12.26 17.30 -23.61
CA ALA A 115 13.50 17.95 -24.08
C ALA A 115 13.35 19.27 -24.88
N SER A 116 12.22 19.98 -24.78
CA SER A 116 11.98 21.14 -25.65
C SER A 116 12.68 22.44 -25.22
N SER A 117 13.13 22.57 -23.96
CA SER A 117 14.11 23.60 -23.54
C SER A 117 14.53 23.41 -22.07
N ILE A 118 15.74 22.88 -21.84
CA ILE A 118 16.33 22.80 -20.48
C ILE A 118 16.51 24.20 -19.86
N GLU A 119 16.66 25.21 -20.71
CA GLU A 119 16.86 26.62 -20.33
C GLU A 119 15.66 27.23 -19.58
N ASP A 120 14.43 26.89 -19.99
CA ASP A 120 13.22 27.40 -19.33
C ASP A 120 13.06 26.77 -17.95
N VAL A 121 13.34 25.46 -17.87
CA VAL A 121 13.36 24.70 -16.61
C VAL A 121 14.38 25.33 -15.66
N MET A 122 15.59 25.62 -16.14
CA MET A 122 16.64 26.26 -15.34
C MET A 122 16.25 27.67 -14.88
N THR A 123 15.72 28.49 -15.78
CA THR A 123 15.34 29.87 -15.47
C THR A 123 14.29 29.90 -14.37
N ALA A 124 13.33 28.99 -14.44
CA ALA A 124 12.26 28.94 -13.48
C ALA A 124 12.65 28.21 -12.18
N ALA A 125 13.55 27.22 -12.24
CA ALA A 125 14.19 26.65 -11.04
C ALA A 125 14.91 27.71 -10.20
N LYS A 126 15.65 28.59 -10.88
CA LYS A 126 16.34 29.73 -10.27
C LYS A 126 15.37 30.70 -9.59
N LYS A 127 14.19 30.93 -10.17
CA LYS A 127 13.14 31.79 -9.55
C LYS A 127 12.59 31.24 -8.24
N VAL A 128 12.60 29.92 -8.06
CA VAL A 128 12.10 29.23 -6.86
C VAL A 128 13.26 28.83 -5.93
N GLU A 129 14.49 29.26 -6.23
CA GLU A 129 15.71 28.95 -5.47
C GLU A 129 15.91 27.45 -5.24
N MET A 130 15.65 26.64 -6.27
CA MET A 130 15.90 25.20 -6.24
C MET A 130 17.34 24.90 -6.64
N ASP A 131 18.03 24.09 -5.84
CA ASP A 131 19.37 23.62 -6.16
C ASP A 131 19.33 22.41 -7.09
N VAL A 132 18.35 21.51 -6.88
CA VAL A 132 18.20 20.28 -7.64
C VAL A 132 16.75 20.08 -8.04
N ILE A 133 16.51 19.75 -9.31
CA ILE A 133 15.19 19.31 -9.79
C ILE A 133 15.26 17.83 -10.13
N VAL A 134 14.31 17.08 -9.61
CA VAL A 134 14.10 15.67 -9.96
C VAL A 134 12.78 15.56 -10.73
N ALA A 135 12.86 15.02 -11.94
CA ALA A 135 11.73 14.68 -12.78
C ALA A 135 11.91 13.26 -13.33
N GLY A 136 10.87 12.70 -13.93
CA GLY A 136 10.97 11.34 -14.44
C GLY A 136 9.74 10.88 -15.20
N LYS A 137 9.77 9.61 -15.57
CA LYS A 137 8.70 8.92 -16.26
C LYS A 137 8.52 7.53 -15.67
N VAL A 138 7.26 7.14 -15.46
CA VAL A 138 6.90 5.76 -15.13
C VAL A 138 6.95 4.95 -16.42
N LEU A 139 7.98 4.11 -16.57
CA LEU A 139 8.12 3.29 -17.78
C LEU A 139 7.19 2.09 -17.74
N LYS A 140 7.11 1.43 -16.57
CA LYS A 140 6.44 0.14 -16.45
C LYS A 140 6.05 -0.14 -15.01
N VAL A 141 4.81 -0.57 -14.77
CA VAL A 141 4.35 -1.13 -13.48
C VAL A 141 3.52 -2.37 -13.79
N GLU A 142 4.06 -3.53 -13.44
CA GLU A 142 3.45 -4.82 -13.74
C GLU A 142 3.45 -5.76 -12.53
N SER A 143 2.49 -6.66 -12.52
CA SER A 143 2.37 -7.75 -11.58
C SER A 143 2.22 -9.06 -12.33
N SER A 144 3.08 -10.04 -12.06
CA SER A 144 3.05 -11.37 -12.65
C SER A 144 3.40 -12.41 -11.59
N ASN A 145 2.53 -13.39 -11.36
CA ASN A 145 2.78 -14.53 -10.46
C ASN A 145 3.36 -14.14 -9.08
N ASP A 146 2.70 -13.22 -8.37
CA ASP A 146 3.13 -12.63 -7.09
C ASP A 146 4.42 -11.78 -7.16
N LEU A 147 5.06 -11.65 -8.32
CA LEU A 147 6.17 -10.74 -8.53
C LEU A 147 5.63 -9.40 -9.02
N HIS A 148 5.94 -8.34 -8.29
CA HIS A 148 5.58 -6.97 -8.65
C HIS A 148 6.84 -6.21 -9.04
N GLN A 149 6.80 -5.52 -10.17
CA GLN A 149 7.92 -4.76 -10.68
C GLN A 149 7.49 -3.36 -11.11
N ALA A 150 8.28 -2.37 -10.70
CA ALA A 150 8.17 -0.99 -11.15
C ALA A 150 9.49 -0.57 -11.79
N ALA A 151 9.43 0.05 -12.97
CA ALA A 151 10.57 0.63 -13.67
C ALA A 151 10.32 2.13 -13.86
N LEU A 152 11.20 2.94 -13.29
CA LEU A 152 11.11 4.40 -13.24
C LEU A 152 12.34 5.01 -13.90
N GLN A 153 12.14 5.86 -14.90
CA GLN A 153 13.22 6.66 -15.47
C GLN A 153 13.32 7.97 -14.72
N VAL A 154 14.51 8.33 -14.27
CA VAL A 154 14.71 9.53 -13.44
C VAL A 154 15.77 10.42 -14.03
N TYR A 155 15.47 11.72 -14.00
CA TYR A 155 16.34 12.81 -14.37
C TYR A 155 16.50 13.71 -13.14
N ALA A 156 17.70 13.75 -12.57
CA ALA A 156 18.06 14.72 -11.54
C ALA A 156 19.04 15.73 -12.13
N TYR A 157 18.71 17.01 -12.04
CA TYR A 157 19.48 18.11 -12.61
C TYR A 157 19.93 19.07 -11.52
N ASP A 158 21.23 19.34 -11.43
CA ASP A 158 21.79 20.35 -10.54
C ASP A 158 21.73 21.72 -11.25
N VAL A 159 20.95 22.63 -10.69
CA VAL A 159 20.76 23.97 -11.23
C VAL A 159 22.03 24.82 -11.07
N ARG A 160 22.86 24.50 -10.08
CA ARG A 160 24.09 25.25 -9.76
C ARG A 160 25.22 24.93 -10.75
N SER A 161 25.38 23.65 -11.08
CA SER A 161 26.40 23.22 -12.06
C SER A 161 25.87 23.16 -13.49
N ALA A 162 24.56 23.40 -13.69
CA ALA A 162 23.89 23.31 -14.98
C ALA A 162 24.14 21.95 -15.68
N GLY A 163 23.98 20.86 -14.91
CA GLY A 163 24.27 19.51 -15.40
C GLY A 163 23.37 18.44 -14.79
N PHE A 164 23.23 17.33 -15.50
CA PHE A 164 22.55 16.15 -14.98
C PHE A 164 23.41 15.45 -13.94
N ILE A 165 22.88 15.31 -12.73
CA ILE A 165 23.43 14.47 -11.67
C ILE A 165 23.05 13.00 -11.94
N LEU A 166 21.82 12.80 -12.41
CA LEU A 166 21.25 11.48 -12.63
C LEU A 166 20.42 11.44 -13.91
N LYS A 167 20.62 10.39 -14.71
CA LYS A 167 19.85 10.10 -15.93
C LYS A 167 19.83 8.59 -16.14
N GLU A 168 19.13 7.89 -15.27
CA GLU A 168 19.19 6.43 -15.17
C GLU A 168 17.78 5.85 -14.99
N THR A 169 17.64 4.54 -15.19
CA THR A 169 16.38 3.81 -14.97
C THR A 169 16.54 2.92 -13.75
N TYR A 170 15.63 3.04 -12.81
CA TYR A 170 15.60 2.29 -11.58
C TYR A 170 14.48 1.27 -11.60
N THR A 171 14.81 0.04 -11.21
CA THR A 171 13.83 -1.04 -11.07
C THR A 171 13.64 -1.40 -9.61
N GLY A 172 12.40 -1.29 -9.16
CA GLY A 172 11.92 -1.81 -7.89
C GLY A 172 11.25 -3.14 -8.13
N VAL A 173 11.65 -4.14 -7.35
CA VAL A 173 11.02 -5.46 -7.36
C VAL A 173 10.51 -5.71 -5.96
N TRP A 174 9.31 -6.25 -5.86
CA TRP A 174 8.73 -6.70 -4.62
C TRP A 174 8.02 -8.03 -4.83
N SER A 175 8.24 -8.96 -3.92
CA SER A 175 7.48 -10.21 -3.85
C SER A 175 7.04 -10.42 -2.40
N PRO A 176 5.82 -10.92 -2.18
CA PRO A 176 5.37 -11.25 -0.84
C PRO A 176 6.22 -12.37 -0.27
N GLY A 177 6.60 -12.23 1.01
CA GLY A 177 7.24 -13.31 1.75
C GLY A 177 6.33 -14.53 1.91
N MET A 178 6.88 -15.67 2.34
CA MET A 178 6.10 -16.91 2.49
C MET A 178 4.86 -16.73 3.40
N LEU A 179 5.03 -16.06 4.54
CA LEU A 179 3.93 -15.76 5.46
C LEU A 179 2.87 -14.85 4.86
N GLU A 180 3.28 -13.87 4.06
CA GLU A 180 2.35 -12.95 3.39
C GLU A 180 1.59 -13.65 2.26
N LYS A 181 2.23 -14.58 1.53
CA LYS A 181 1.55 -15.46 0.57
C LYS A 181 0.51 -16.34 1.24
N VAL A 182 0.85 -16.95 2.37
CA VAL A 182 -0.09 -17.77 3.17
C VAL A 182 -1.25 -16.91 3.67
N SER A 183 -0.95 -15.74 4.24
CA SER A 183 -1.96 -14.77 4.68
C SER A 183 -2.89 -14.38 3.54
N ASN A 184 -2.35 -14.00 2.37
CA ASN A 184 -3.15 -13.63 1.20
C ASN A 184 -4.04 -14.78 0.70
N ARG A 185 -3.57 -16.03 0.77
CA ARG A 185 -4.39 -17.20 0.42
C ARG A 185 -5.51 -17.42 1.43
N ILE A 186 -5.21 -17.32 2.73
CA ILE A 186 -6.21 -17.40 3.80
C ILE A 186 -7.27 -16.30 3.64
N HIS A 187 -6.86 -15.09 3.27
CA HIS A 187 -7.78 -13.97 3.03
C HIS A 187 -8.67 -14.14 1.80
N LYS A 188 -8.32 -15.02 0.88
CA LYS A 188 -9.21 -15.38 -0.24
C LYS A 188 -10.25 -16.41 0.16
N LEU A 189 -10.10 -17.08 1.30
CA LEU A 189 -11.11 -18.00 1.81
C LEU A 189 -12.33 -17.23 2.31
N SER A 190 -13.51 -17.82 2.14
CA SER A 190 -14.76 -17.26 2.69
C SER A 190 -14.69 -17.21 4.22
N PRO A 191 -15.36 -16.23 4.87
CA PRO A 191 -15.37 -16.12 6.32
C PRO A 191 -15.80 -17.40 7.03
N ALA A 192 -16.80 -18.10 6.48
CA ALA A 192 -17.24 -19.40 6.97
C ALA A 192 -16.11 -20.43 6.99
N TRP A 193 -15.33 -20.53 5.90
CA TRP A 193 -14.24 -21.50 5.83
C TRP A 193 -13.13 -21.19 6.83
N ARG A 194 -12.85 -19.89 7.04
CA ARG A 194 -11.87 -19.47 8.06
C ARG A 194 -12.31 -19.86 9.46
N ILE A 195 -13.58 -19.63 9.79
CA ILE A 195 -14.16 -20.01 11.09
C ILE A 195 -14.13 -21.53 11.27
N THR A 196 -14.48 -22.30 10.25
CA THR A 196 -14.45 -23.77 10.35
C THR A 196 -13.03 -24.31 10.46
N LEU A 197 -12.05 -23.78 9.72
CA LEU A 197 -10.63 -24.15 9.86
C LEU A 197 -10.12 -23.82 11.26
N TRP A 198 -10.45 -22.63 11.78
CA TRP A 198 -10.14 -22.26 13.14
C TRP A 198 -10.73 -23.25 14.15
N GLY A 199 -12.04 -23.50 14.06
CA GLY A 199 -12.75 -24.42 14.95
C GLY A 199 -12.18 -25.84 14.88
N LEU A 200 -11.84 -26.33 13.68
CA LEU A 200 -11.23 -27.64 13.49
C LEU A 200 -9.87 -27.73 14.20
N VAL A 201 -9.02 -26.70 14.10
CA VAL A 201 -7.74 -26.69 14.81
C VAL A 201 -7.95 -26.60 16.32
N VAL A 202 -8.84 -25.72 16.81
CA VAL A 202 -9.18 -25.63 18.24
C VAL A 202 -9.64 -26.98 18.77
N LEU A 203 -10.55 -27.64 18.05
CA LEU A 203 -11.10 -28.92 18.45
C LEU A 203 -10.04 -30.01 18.47
N LEU A 204 -9.19 -30.10 17.45
CA LEU A 204 -8.22 -31.20 17.32
C LEU A 204 -6.94 -31.00 18.14
N LEU A 205 -6.55 -29.77 18.46
CA LEU A 205 -5.24 -29.45 19.04
C LEU A 205 -4.95 -30.26 20.32
N PRO A 206 -5.84 -30.33 21.34
CA PRO A 206 -5.55 -31.09 22.56
C PRO A 206 -5.42 -32.60 22.30
N TRP A 207 -6.22 -33.14 21.36
CA TRP A 207 -6.23 -34.57 21.05
C TRP A 207 -5.00 -35.00 20.26
N LEU A 208 -4.59 -34.20 19.27
CA LEU A 208 -3.38 -34.45 18.49
C LEU A 208 -2.11 -34.29 19.32
N THR A 209 -2.16 -33.50 20.39
CA THR A 209 -1.03 -33.25 21.28
C THR A 209 -1.22 -33.86 22.67
N SER A 210 -1.88 -35.02 22.75
CA SER A 210 -2.13 -35.75 24.00
C SER A 210 -0.86 -36.05 24.81
N PHE A 211 0.29 -36.22 24.15
CA PHE A 211 1.60 -36.34 24.81
C PHE A 211 1.96 -35.13 25.69
N GLY A 212 1.50 -33.92 25.33
CA GLY A 212 1.68 -32.72 26.17
C GLY A 212 0.86 -32.79 27.45
N THR A 213 -0.33 -33.37 27.37
CA THR A 213 -1.18 -33.65 28.55
C THR A 213 -0.52 -34.68 29.47
N ARG A 214 0.02 -35.78 28.91
CA ARG A 214 0.81 -36.77 29.67
C ARG A 214 1.98 -36.13 30.41
N ALA A 215 2.79 -35.37 29.68
CA ALA A 215 3.96 -34.70 30.24
C ALA A 215 3.59 -33.73 31.36
N ALA A 216 2.46 -33.01 31.24
CA ALA A 216 1.97 -32.14 32.30
C ALA A 216 1.49 -32.94 33.53
N LEU A 217 0.82 -34.07 33.34
CA LEU A 217 0.34 -34.94 34.41
C LEU A 217 1.49 -35.58 35.21
N GLU A 218 2.55 -36.01 34.53
CA GLU A 218 3.74 -36.58 35.17
C GLU A 218 4.40 -35.61 36.17
N LYS A 219 4.29 -34.30 35.91
CA LYS A 219 4.81 -33.26 36.82
C LYS A 219 3.99 -33.08 38.08
N LYS A 220 2.76 -33.62 38.15
CA LYS A 220 1.84 -33.51 39.31
C LYS A 220 1.71 -32.08 39.86
N SER A 221 1.76 -31.08 38.99
CA SER A 221 1.80 -29.66 39.36
C SER A 221 0.69 -28.89 38.66
N ASN A 222 -0.07 -28.11 39.43
CA ASN A 222 -1.11 -27.22 38.90
C ASN A 222 -0.54 -26.20 37.91
N LEU A 223 0.72 -25.80 38.10
CA LEU A 223 1.40 -24.87 37.19
C LEU A 223 1.63 -25.51 35.81
N ALA A 224 1.98 -26.80 35.75
CA ALA A 224 2.19 -27.50 34.49
C ALA A 224 0.88 -27.59 33.68
N SER A 225 -0.23 -27.93 34.34
CA SER A 225 -1.56 -27.94 33.72
C SER A 225 -2.00 -26.55 33.25
N PHE A 226 -1.76 -25.51 34.08
CA PHE A 226 -2.07 -24.13 33.72
C PHE A 226 -1.27 -23.67 32.48
N LEU A 227 0.03 -23.95 32.45
CA LEU A 227 0.91 -23.59 31.31
C LEU A 227 0.48 -24.32 30.03
N LEU A 228 0.09 -25.58 30.11
CA LEU A 228 -0.39 -26.34 28.96
C LEU A 228 -1.66 -25.72 28.36
N VAL A 229 -2.69 -25.51 29.19
CA VAL A 229 -3.96 -24.89 28.76
C VAL A 229 -3.74 -23.48 28.23
N SER A 230 -2.88 -22.70 28.89
CA SER A 230 -2.51 -21.35 28.44
C SER A 230 -1.82 -21.39 27.07
N THR A 231 -0.91 -22.33 26.85
CA THR A 231 -0.21 -22.50 25.57
C THR A 231 -1.18 -22.83 24.44
N TYR A 232 -2.09 -23.79 24.64
CA TYR A 232 -3.11 -24.10 23.64
C TYR A 232 -4.01 -22.90 23.36
N THR A 233 -4.41 -22.19 24.40
CA THR A 233 -5.25 -20.99 24.26
C THR A 233 -4.53 -19.92 23.44
N VAL A 234 -3.26 -19.62 23.75
CA VAL A 234 -2.44 -18.66 22.97
C VAL A 234 -2.30 -19.07 21.52
N ILE A 235 -2.05 -20.35 21.24
CA ILE A 235 -1.97 -20.88 19.86
C ILE A 235 -3.31 -20.68 19.13
N THR A 236 -4.43 -21.04 19.77
CA THR A 236 -5.77 -20.88 19.18
C THR A 236 -6.12 -19.41 18.92
N MET A 237 -5.67 -18.50 19.79
CA MET A 237 -5.86 -17.06 19.58
C MET A 237 -4.96 -16.52 18.47
N ALA A 238 -3.70 -16.91 18.43
CA ALA A 238 -2.78 -16.52 17.36
C ALA A 238 -3.31 -16.97 15.98
N LEU A 239 -3.89 -18.17 15.92
CA LEU A 239 -4.57 -18.67 14.72
C LEU A 239 -5.80 -17.84 14.39
N ALA A 240 -6.64 -17.50 15.37
CA ALA A 240 -7.81 -16.63 15.16
C ALA A 240 -7.40 -15.29 14.55
N VAL A 241 -6.38 -14.63 15.12
CA VAL A 241 -5.86 -13.36 14.60
C VAL A 241 -5.36 -13.52 13.16
N THR A 242 -4.63 -14.61 12.87
CA THR A 242 -4.09 -14.88 11.53
C THR A 242 -5.21 -15.06 10.49
N LEU A 243 -6.29 -15.75 10.86
CA LEU A 243 -7.43 -16.01 9.98
C LEU A 243 -8.32 -14.78 9.75
N VAL A 244 -8.42 -13.89 10.74
CA VAL A 244 -9.11 -12.59 10.63
C VAL A 244 -8.25 -11.56 9.88
N GLY A 245 -6.93 -11.76 9.86
CA GLY A 245 -6.02 -10.95 9.06
C GLY A 245 -5.22 -9.92 9.82
N PHE A 246 -4.90 -10.20 11.08
CA PHE A 246 -4.16 -9.31 11.97
C PHE A 246 -4.80 -7.92 12.14
N THR A 247 -6.06 -7.76 11.74
CA THR A 247 -6.81 -6.52 11.86
C THR A 247 -8.03 -6.76 12.73
N ILE A 248 -7.98 -6.26 13.96
CA ILE A 248 -9.12 -6.19 14.87
C ILE A 248 -9.48 -4.71 14.96
N SER A 249 -10.42 -4.26 14.14
CA SER A 249 -10.94 -2.90 14.12
C SER A 249 -12.38 -2.87 14.65
N GLY A 250 -12.59 -2.06 15.68
CA GLY A 250 -13.92 -1.81 16.26
C GLY A 250 -14.31 -2.76 17.40
N GLY A 251 -15.24 -2.30 18.25
CA GLY A 251 -15.65 -2.99 19.47
C GLY A 251 -16.31 -4.36 19.23
N GLY A 252 -17.04 -4.53 18.11
CA GLY A 252 -17.67 -5.80 17.78
C GLY A 252 -16.66 -6.93 17.51
N GLN A 253 -15.55 -6.62 16.83
CA GLN A 253 -14.50 -7.61 16.59
C GLN A 253 -13.77 -7.98 17.88
N TRP A 254 -13.57 -7.01 18.79
CA TRP A 254 -13.03 -7.27 20.13
C TRP A 254 -13.94 -8.17 20.96
N LEU A 255 -15.25 -7.96 20.94
CA LEU A 255 -16.22 -8.81 21.63
C LEU A 255 -16.17 -10.25 21.11
N LEU A 256 -16.14 -10.44 19.79
CA LEU A 256 -16.02 -11.77 19.18
C LEU A 256 -14.67 -12.43 19.52
N PHE A 257 -13.60 -11.65 19.57
CA PHE A 257 -12.27 -12.14 19.96
C PHE A 257 -12.24 -12.62 21.41
N LEU A 258 -12.84 -11.86 22.34
CA LEU A 258 -12.97 -12.26 23.74
C LEU A 258 -13.85 -13.50 23.91
N LEU A 259 -14.95 -13.57 23.16
CA LEU A 259 -15.82 -14.76 23.17
C LEU A 259 -15.04 -15.99 22.67
N ALA A 260 -14.31 -15.86 21.57
CA ALA A 260 -13.46 -16.92 21.03
C ALA A 260 -12.39 -17.36 22.04
N PHE A 261 -11.78 -16.42 22.76
CA PHE A 261 -10.85 -16.72 23.85
C PHE A 261 -11.50 -17.56 24.96
N VAL A 262 -12.64 -17.12 25.50
CA VAL A 262 -13.33 -17.83 26.59
C VAL A 262 -13.75 -19.23 26.15
N VAL A 263 -14.34 -19.36 24.95
CA VAL A 263 -14.77 -20.66 24.40
C VAL A 263 -13.57 -21.59 24.18
N SER A 264 -12.47 -21.08 23.64
CA SER A 264 -11.28 -21.89 23.37
C SER A 264 -10.58 -22.33 24.66
N ALA A 265 -10.45 -21.42 25.64
CA ALA A 265 -9.87 -21.75 26.95
C ALA A 265 -10.72 -22.81 27.68
N GLY A 266 -12.05 -22.62 27.70
CA GLY A 266 -12.98 -23.57 28.30
C GLY A 266 -12.94 -24.95 27.63
N TYR A 267 -12.93 -24.98 26.29
CA TYR A 267 -12.79 -26.23 25.54
C TYR A 267 -11.44 -26.92 25.80
N ASN A 268 -10.33 -26.19 25.71
CA ASN A 268 -8.99 -26.74 25.93
C ASN A 268 -8.86 -27.33 27.34
N PHE A 269 -9.39 -26.65 28.36
CA PHE A 269 -9.45 -27.16 29.73
C PHE A 269 -10.23 -28.48 29.81
N TRP A 270 -11.46 -28.50 29.27
CA TRP A 270 -12.31 -29.69 29.28
C TRP A 270 -11.67 -30.88 28.53
N ALA A 271 -11.07 -30.62 27.36
CA ALA A 271 -10.42 -31.65 26.56
C ALA A 271 -9.19 -32.24 27.27
N CYS A 272 -8.34 -31.40 27.87
CA CYS A 272 -7.20 -31.86 28.67
C CYS A 272 -7.63 -32.72 29.87
N GLU A 273 -8.66 -32.31 30.60
CA GLU A 273 -9.17 -33.09 31.74
C GLU A 273 -9.75 -34.43 31.29
N THR A 274 -10.45 -34.45 30.16
CA THR A 274 -11.00 -35.69 29.57
C THR A 274 -9.88 -36.65 29.15
N ILE A 275 -8.81 -36.16 28.54
CA ILE A 275 -7.64 -36.96 28.17
C ILE A 275 -6.95 -37.49 29.43
N ALA A 276 -6.74 -36.63 30.43
CA ALA A 276 -6.14 -37.01 31.71
C ALA A 276 -6.94 -38.09 32.44
N GLY A 277 -8.28 -37.99 32.43
CA GLY A 277 -9.16 -38.99 33.03
C GLY A 277 -9.01 -40.37 32.38
N ARG A 278 -8.84 -40.43 31.05
CA ARG A 278 -8.61 -41.69 30.32
C ARG A 278 -7.26 -42.35 30.63
N GLU A 279 -6.27 -41.57 31.06
CA GLU A 279 -4.93 -42.08 31.39
C GLU A 279 -4.79 -42.57 32.83
N ARG A 280 -5.76 -42.23 33.69
CA ARG A 280 -5.83 -42.72 35.08
C ARG A 280 -6.58 -44.05 35.22
N MET A 281 -7.36 -44.43 34.21
CA MET A 281 -8.06 -45.73 34.14
C MET A 281 -7.15 -46.80 33.58
#